data_AF-A0A1V4XYG8-F1
#
_entry.id   AF-A0A1V4XYG8-F1
#
_cell.length_a   1.000
_cell.length_b   1.000
_cell.length_c   1.000
_cell.angle_alpha   90.00
_cell.angle_beta   90.00
_cell.angle_gamma   90.00
#
_symmetry.space_group_name_H-M   'P 1'
#
loop_
_entity.id
_entity.type
_entity.pdbx_description
1 polymer ?
#
loop_
_entity_poly.entity_id
_entity_poly.type
_entity_poly.pdbx_seq_one_letter_code
_entity_poly.pdbx_strand_id
1 'polypeptide(L)'
;MISIPKKATERFSKELGRYQAVLKNAKDRDINESDTVTIVKDILSDIFGFDKYTDITSEYCIRNTYCDLAIKVDGAVKYLIEVKAIGLDLKNNHIQQAINYGANQGVNWVVLTNGIMWEIHRIKFEKPISTERVCYIDFLAINHRKNEDQEKLFLLCKEGLNKSVIEDFHERAQTVNRFTIAAILQSETLIDTVRKELRKLFSGIKVETPELENIIKFEVLKREVIEGEEAAKASTRIRKATAKAVKKVQAEPAPEVAACEV
;
A
#
# COMPACT_ATOMS: atom_id res chain seq x y z
N MET A 1 -9.94 -7.48 3.14
CA MET A 1 -9.04 -7.54 4.29
C MET A 1 -7.97 -8.56 3.97
N ILE A 2 -6.74 -8.27 4.34
CA ILE A 2 -5.64 -9.21 4.15
C ILE A 2 -5.88 -10.40 5.09
N SER A 3 -5.76 -11.63 4.58
CA SER A 3 -5.87 -12.82 5.43
C SER A 3 -4.56 -13.00 6.21
N ILE A 4 -4.59 -12.66 7.49
CA ILE A 4 -3.43 -12.73 8.38
C ILE A 4 -3.42 -14.10 9.09
N PRO A 5 -2.34 -14.90 8.96
CA PRO A 5 -2.23 -16.18 9.67
C PRO A 5 -2.30 -16.01 11.19
N LYS A 6 -2.96 -16.95 11.87
CA LYS A 6 -3.10 -16.95 13.35
C LYS A 6 -1.75 -16.84 14.09
N LYS A 7 -0.71 -17.49 13.56
CA LYS A 7 0.64 -17.41 14.11
C LYS A 7 1.18 -15.97 14.15
N ALA A 8 0.89 -15.17 13.12
CA ALA A 8 1.33 -13.77 13.08
C ALA A 8 0.56 -12.91 14.10
N THR A 9 -0.76 -13.08 14.19
CA THR A 9 -1.56 -12.34 15.17
C THR A 9 -1.22 -12.70 16.62
N GLU A 10 -0.89 -13.97 16.89
CA GLU A 10 -0.37 -14.43 18.19
C GLU A 10 0.98 -13.78 18.52
N ARG A 11 1.93 -13.69 17.57
CA ARG A 11 3.19 -12.96 17.76
C ARG A 11 2.96 -11.48 18.09
N PHE A 12 2.07 -10.81 17.35
CA PHE A 12 1.75 -9.40 17.61
C PHE A 12 1.20 -9.22 19.03
N SER A 13 0.27 -10.08 19.45
CA SER A 13 -0.30 -10.01 20.79
C SER A 13 0.72 -10.26 21.91
N LYS A 14 1.72 -11.10 21.66
CA LYS A 14 2.72 -11.48 22.66
C LYS A 14 3.86 -10.46 22.77
N GLU A 15 4.36 -9.98 21.64
CA GLU A 15 5.63 -9.24 21.59
C GLU A 15 5.45 -7.72 21.54
N LEU A 16 4.32 -7.22 21.00
CA LEU A 16 4.15 -5.78 20.78
C LEU A 16 4.26 -4.95 22.06
N GLY A 17 3.59 -5.38 23.14
CA GLY A 17 3.64 -4.67 24.42
C GLY A 17 5.05 -4.64 25.04
N ARG A 18 5.83 -5.71 24.85
CA ARG A 18 7.23 -5.77 25.29
C ARG A 18 8.07 -4.74 24.54
N TYR A 19 7.97 -4.69 23.22
CA TYR A 19 8.74 -3.74 22.41
C TYR A 19 8.29 -2.30 22.60
N GLN A 20 7.02 -2.03 22.87
CA GLN A 20 6.55 -0.71 23.28
C GLN A 20 7.26 -0.20 24.54
N ALA A 21 7.43 -1.06 25.54
CA ALA A 21 8.18 -0.72 26.76
C ALA A 21 9.68 -0.51 26.47
N VAL A 22 10.29 -1.36 25.65
CA VAL A 22 11.70 -1.23 25.23
C VAL A 22 11.94 0.09 24.51
N LEU A 23 11.10 0.41 23.52
CA LEU A 23 11.20 1.63 22.72
C LEU A 23 11.00 2.89 23.58
N LYS A 24 10.06 2.85 24.53
CA LYS A 24 9.87 3.97 25.46
C LYS A 24 11.12 4.21 26.32
N ASN A 25 11.66 3.16 26.94
CA ASN A 25 12.87 3.26 27.75
C ASN A 25 14.09 3.70 26.93
N ALA A 26 14.21 3.20 25.70
CA ALA A 26 15.27 3.58 24.77
C ALA A 26 15.18 5.06 24.39
N LYS A 27 13.96 5.57 24.16
CA LYS A 27 13.70 6.99 23.90
C LYS A 27 14.02 7.86 25.11
N ASP A 28 13.60 7.44 26.30
CA ASP A 28 13.87 8.16 27.56
C ASP A 28 15.38 8.27 27.85
N ARG A 29 16.17 7.31 27.36
CA ARG A 29 17.63 7.28 27.47
C ARG A 29 18.37 7.93 26.30
N ASP A 30 17.65 8.39 25.28
CA ASP A 30 18.17 8.97 24.04
C ASP A 30 19.33 8.15 23.41
N ILE A 31 19.06 6.85 23.17
CA ILE A 31 20.07 5.95 22.64
C ILE A 31 20.48 6.32 21.19
N ASN A 32 21.70 5.95 20.82
CA ASN A 32 22.25 6.22 19.49
C ASN A 32 21.67 5.30 18.40
N GLU A 33 22.08 5.55 17.15
CA GLU A 33 21.64 4.79 15.97
C GLU A 33 21.98 3.30 16.04
N SER A 34 23.20 2.93 16.46
CA SER A 34 23.64 1.53 16.56
C SER A 34 22.85 0.71 17.58
N ASP A 35 22.56 1.31 18.74
CA ASP A 35 21.69 0.71 19.74
C ASP A 35 20.24 0.58 19.22
N THR A 36 19.79 1.57 18.44
CA THR A 36 18.46 1.54 17.80
C THR A 36 18.38 0.43 16.74
N VAL A 37 19.43 0.24 15.93
CA VAL A 37 19.56 -0.87 14.96
C VAL A 37 19.40 -2.22 15.65
N THR A 38 19.97 -2.38 16.85
CA THR A 38 19.84 -3.63 17.63
C THR A 38 18.39 -3.90 18.02
N ILE A 39 17.65 -2.90 18.49
CA ILE A 39 16.22 -3.03 18.80
C ILE A 39 15.41 -3.32 17.54
N VAL A 40 15.75 -2.70 16.41
CA VAL A 40 15.08 -2.92 15.11
C VAL A 40 15.28 -4.37 14.64
N LYS A 41 16.48 -4.95 14.74
CA LYS A 41 16.74 -6.38 14.43
C LYS A 41 15.87 -7.31 15.28
N ASP A 42 15.74 -6.97 16.55
CA ASP A 42 14.95 -7.72 17.51
C ASP A 42 13.44 -7.67 17.17
N ILE A 43 12.92 -6.50 16.78
CA ILE A 43 11.56 -6.33 16.26
C ILE A 43 11.34 -7.13 14.96
N LEU A 44 12.29 -7.04 14.01
CA LEU A 44 12.23 -7.78 12.74
C LEU A 44 12.13 -9.28 12.98
N SER A 45 12.83 -9.79 13.99
CA SER A 45 12.76 -11.21 14.30
C SER A 45 11.48 -11.59 15.05
N ASP A 46 11.21 -10.94 16.17
CA ASP A 46 10.20 -11.42 17.11
C ASP A 46 8.77 -11.05 16.71
N ILE A 47 8.59 -9.88 16.08
CA ILE A 47 7.28 -9.43 15.61
C ILE A 47 7.07 -9.86 14.16
N PHE A 48 8.02 -9.54 13.27
CA PHE A 48 7.89 -9.77 11.84
C PHE A 48 8.30 -11.18 11.38
N GLY A 49 8.89 -11.99 12.26
CA GLY A 49 9.10 -13.43 12.03
C GLY A 49 10.32 -13.74 11.17
N PHE A 50 11.27 -12.81 11.03
CA PHE A 50 12.52 -13.04 10.32
C PHE A 50 13.54 -13.80 11.19
N ASP A 51 14.30 -14.69 10.57
CA ASP A 51 15.44 -15.33 11.22
C ASP A 51 16.64 -14.36 11.25
N LYS A 52 17.23 -14.18 12.43
CA LYS A 52 18.34 -13.22 12.63
C LYS A 52 19.61 -13.60 11.88
N TYR A 53 19.81 -14.87 11.59
CA TYR A 53 21.04 -15.39 11.00
C TYR A 53 20.92 -15.57 9.48
N THR A 54 19.72 -15.89 8.98
CA THR A 54 19.52 -16.16 7.56
C THR A 54 18.80 -15.06 6.81
N ASP A 55 17.85 -14.36 7.44
CA ASP A 55 17.00 -13.39 6.74
C ASP A 55 17.47 -11.95 6.92
N ILE A 56 18.07 -11.61 8.07
CA ILE A 56 18.49 -10.24 8.39
C ILE A 56 19.99 -10.09 8.11
N THR A 57 20.35 -9.23 7.17
CA THR A 57 21.74 -8.85 6.89
C THR A 57 22.02 -7.45 7.42
N SER A 58 23.13 -7.26 8.14
CA SER A 58 23.58 -5.94 8.61
C SER A 58 24.62 -5.37 7.66
N GLU A 59 24.73 -4.05 7.58
CA GLU A 59 25.73 -3.35 6.76
C GLU A 59 25.77 -3.92 5.34
N TYR A 60 24.60 -3.94 4.69
CA TYR A 60 24.48 -4.53 3.36
C TYR A 60 25.15 -3.63 2.33
N CYS A 61 26.22 -4.13 1.72
CA CYS A 61 27.00 -3.39 0.75
C CYS A 61 26.23 -3.21 -0.57
N ILE A 62 26.09 -1.95 -0.97
CA ILE A 62 25.50 -1.52 -2.24
C ILE A 62 26.51 -0.61 -2.92
N ARG A 63 27.24 -1.18 -3.89
CA ARG A 63 28.39 -0.56 -4.56
C ARG A 63 29.47 -0.15 -3.53
N ASN A 64 29.58 1.14 -3.23
CA ASN A 64 30.58 1.70 -2.31
C ASN A 64 29.94 2.29 -1.03
N THR A 65 28.68 1.94 -0.77
CA THR A 65 27.88 2.44 0.36
C THR A 65 27.23 1.27 1.09
N TYR A 66 26.80 1.47 2.32
CA TYR A 66 26.23 0.44 3.17
C TYR A 66 24.85 0.87 3.65
N CYS A 67 23.88 -0.03 3.52
CA CYS A 67 22.56 0.12 4.12
C CYS A 67 22.54 -0.60 5.47
N ASP A 68 21.94 -0.01 6.49
CA ASP A 68 21.98 -0.55 7.86
C ASP A 68 21.51 -1.99 7.93
N LEU A 69 20.35 -2.27 7.34
CA LEU A 69 19.77 -3.61 7.31
C LEU A 69 19.17 -3.95 5.95
N ALA A 70 19.32 -5.20 5.54
CA ALA A 70 18.62 -5.78 4.40
C ALA A 70 17.86 -7.04 4.83
N ILE A 71 16.62 -7.18 4.37
CA ILE A 71 15.84 -8.40 4.51
C ILE A 71 16.01 -9.23 3.25
N LYS A 72 16.56 -10.43 3.42
CA LYS A 72 16.80 -11.40 2.35
C LYS A 72 15.91 -12.62 2.57
N VAL A 73 15.08 -12.94 1.59
CA VAL A 73 14.24 -14.15 1.61
C VAL A 73 14.47 -14.89 0.30
N ASP A 74 14.70 -16.20 0.39
CA ASP A 74 14.97 -17.08 -0.75
C ASP A 74 16.09 -16.57 -1.68
N GLY A 75 17.14 -16.01 -1.09
CA GLY A 75 18.29 -15.52 -1.85
C GLY A 75 18.15 -14.09 -2.40
N ALA A 76 16.97 -13.47 -2.32
CA ALA A 76 16.70 -12.14 -2.88
C ALA A 76 16.43 -11.08 -1.79
N VAL A 77 16.94 -9.86 -2.01
CA VAL A 77 16.65 -8.71 -1.13
C VAL A 77 15.22 -8.25 -1.37
N LYS A 78 14.42 -8.21 -0.30
CA LYS A 78 13.01 -7.79 -0.32
C LYS A 78 12.81 -6.39 0.23
N TYR A 79 13.51 -6.06 1.31
CA TYR A 79 13.53 -4.72 1.90
C TYR A 79 14.96 -4.27 2.14
N LEU A 80 15.18 -2.97 1.93
CA LEU A 80 16.33 -2.25 2.47
C LEU A 80 15.80 -1.32 3.56
N ILE A 81 16.44 -1.32 4.71
CA ILE A 81 15.97 -0.62 5.91
C ILE A 81 17.08 0.33 6.36
N GLU A 82 16.77 1.61 6.32
CA GLU A 82 17.59 2.68 6.87
C GLU A 82 17.10 2.99 8.28
N VAL A 83 18.02 2.95 9.25
CA VAL A 83 17.75 3.19 10.65
C VAL A 83 18.33 4.55 11.06
N LYS A 84 17.68 5.19 12.02
CA LYS A 84 18.12 6.44 12.63
C LYS A 84 18.07 6.32 14.16
N ALA A 85 18.78 7.21 14.86
CA ALA A 85 18.70 7.30 16.31
C ALA A 85 17.25 7.51 16.79
N ILE A 86 16.89 6.90 17.93
CA ILE A 86 15.50 6.82 18.40
C ILE A 86 14.83 8.18 18.64
N GLY A 87 15.61 9.19 19.07
CA GLY A 87 15.13 10.54 19.33
C GLY A 87 15.00 11.41 18.08
N LEU A 88 15.43 10.92 16.92
CA LEU A 88 15.52 11.71 15.69
C LEU A 88 14.24 11.61 14.86
N ASP A 89 13.70 12.77 14.48
CA ASP A 89 12.56 12.84 13.56
C ASP A 89 12.95 12.37 12.15
N LEU A 90 12.12 11.53 11.57
CA LEU A 90 12.29 11.04 10.21
C LEU A 90 11.95 12.15 9.20
N LYS A 91 12.90 12.48 8.31
CA LYS A 91 12.79 13.56 7.33
C LYS A 91 13.04 13.04 5.91
N ASN A 92 12.55 13.81 4.92
CA ASN A 92 12.65 13.45 3.50
C ASN A 92 14.09 13.30 2.98
N ASN A 93 15.09 13.90 3.62
CA ASN A 93 16.49 13.71 3.25
C ASN A 93 17.01 12.31 3.65
N HIS A 94 16.51 11.73 4.76
CA HIS A 94 16.93 10.39 5.20
C HIS A 94 16.43 9.32 4.23
N ILE A 95 15.21 9.45 3.70
CA ILE A 95 14.68 8.48 2.75
C ILE A 95 15.47 8.47 1.43
N GLN A 96 16.09 9.59 1.03
CA GLN A 96 16.88 9.65 -0.21
C GLN A 96 18.07 8.68 -0.20
N GLN A 97 18.67 8.42 0.96
CA GLN A 97 19.73 7.41 1.10
C GLN A 97 19.19 6.02 0.75
N ALA A 98 18.07 5.64 1.37
CA ALA A 98 17.40 4.36 1.11
C ALA A 98 16.93 4.23 -0.35
N ILE A 99 16.44 5.32 -0.96
CA ILE A 99 16.02 5.33 -2.38
C ILE A 99 17.19 5.05 -3.30
N ASN A 100 18.32 5.70 -3.08
CA ASN A 100 19.53 5.48 -3.88
C ASN A 100 20.00 4.03 -3.78
N TYR A 101 19.89 3.42 -2.59
CA TYR A 101 20.18 2.01 -2.38
C TYR A 101 19.26 1.09 -3.18
N GLY A 102 17.94 1.28 -3.03
CA GLY A 102 16.95 0.44 -3.72
C GLY A 102 16.99 0.60 -5.24
N ALA A 103 17.16 1.82 -5.74
CA ALA A 103 17.28 2.08 -7.16
C ALA A 103 18.49 1.39 -7.81
N ASN A 104 19.64 1.37 -7.10
CA ASN A 104 20.86 0.73 -7.61
C ASN A 104 20.80 -0.81 -7.60
N GLN A 105 19.97 -1.41 -6.73
CA GLN A 105 19.82 -2.86 -6.60
C GLN A 105 18.56 -3.40 -7.30
N GLY A 106 17.69 -2.53 -7.84
CA GLY A 106 16.40 -2.93 -8.39
C GLY A 106 15.40 -3.42 -7.33
N VAL A 107 15.56 -2.97 -6.07
CA VAL A 107 14.64 -3.31 -4.97
C VAL A 107 13.51 -2.30 -4.95
N ASN A 108 12.26 -2.78 -4.97
CA ASN A 108 11.08 -1.92 -5.04
C ASN A 108 10.70 -1.27 -3.71
N TRP A 109 11.17 -1.82 -2.59
CA TRP A 109 10.67 -1.48 -1.26
C TRP A 109 11.79 -1.09 -0.31
N VAL A 110 11.61 0.07 0.31
CA VAL A 110 12.54 0.59 1.31
C VAL A 110 11.79 1.02 2.56
N VAL A 111 12.45 0.88 3.71
CA VAL A 111 11.89 1.23 5.01
C VAL A 111 12.81 2.25 5.67
N LEU A 112 12.24 3.31 6.21
CA LEU A 112 12.95 4.27 7.06
C LEU A 112 12.39 4.18 8.48
N THR A 113 13.24 4.02 9.48
CA THR A 113 12.78 3.88 10.86
C THR A 113 13.74 4.47 11.90
N ASN A 114 13.19 4.91 13.04
CA ASN A 114 13.95 5.19 14.26
C ASN A 114 13.56 4.21 15.40
N GLY A 115 13.03 3.04 15.05
CA GLY A 115 12.47 2.07 15.98
C GLY A 115 11.02 2.34 16.38
N ILE A 116 10.62 3.60 16.58
CA ILE A 116 9.24 3.98 16.93
C ILE A 116 8.41 4.19 15.65
N MET A 117 8.88 5.07 14.79
CA MET A 117 8.23 5.41 13.53
C MET A 117 8.81 4.51 12.44
N TRP A 118 7.95 3.89 11.63
CA TRP A 118 8.34 3.07 10.49
C TRP A 118 7.59 3.56 9.27
N GLU A 119 8.34 4.02 8.28
CA GLU A 119 7.79 4.42 6.99
C GLU A 119 8.18 3.41 5.93
N ILE A 120 7.17 2.82 5.27
CA ILE A 120 7.36 1.87 4.18
C ILE A 120 7.11 2.60 2.87
N HIS A 121 8.10 2.61 1.99
CA HIS A 121 8.07 3.35 0.73
C HIS A 121 8.24 2.40 -0.47
N ARG A 122 7.47 2.68 -1.53
CA ARG A 122 7.66 2.06 -2.84
C ARG A 122 8.49 2.98 -3.73
N ILE A 123 9.55 2.44 -4.32
CA ILE A 123 10.34 3.12 -5.35
C ILE A 123 9.61 3.04 -6.68
N LYS A 124 9.47 4.20 -7.34
CA LYS A 124 8.98 4.32 -8.71
C LYS A 124 10.17 4.56 -9.63
N PHE A 125 10.45 3.57 -10.47
CA PHE A 125 11.54 3.60 -11.46
C PHE A 125 11.15 4.43 -12.69
N GLU A 126 10.77 5.68 -12.46
CA GLU A 126 10.50 6.68 -13.50
C GLU A 126 11.68 7.66 -13.61
N LYS A 127 11.58 8.64 -14.52
CA LYS A 127 12.63 9.66 -14.72
C LYS A 127 12.04 11.04 -14.41
N PRO A 128 12.41 11.70 -13.30
CA PRO A 128 13.36 11.26 -12.25
C PRO A 128 12.80 10.15 -11.34
N ILE A 129 13.67 9.41 -10.64
CA ILE A 129 13.24 8.42 -9.64
C ILE A 129 12.43 9.12 -8.56
N SER A 130 11.29 8.54 -8.19
CA SER A 130 10.43 9.04 -7.13
C SER A 130 10.03 7.94 -6.15
N THR A 131 9.42 8.34 -5.03
CA THR A 131 8.89 7.41 -4.03
C THR A 131 7.48 7.75 -3.62
N GLU A 132 6.81 6.74 -3.10
CA GLU A 132 5.50 6.85 -2.48
C GLU A 132 5.54 6.17 -1.12
N ARG A 133 5.18 6.89 -0.05
CA ARG A 133 4.98 6.30 1.26
C ARG A 133 3.68 5.49 1.24
N VAL A 134 3.82 4.17 1.30
CA VAL A 134 2.70 3.23 1.22
C VAL A 134 2.09 2.99 2.60
N CYS A 135 2.91 2.96 3.64
CA CYS A 135 2.44 2.73 5.00
C CYS A 135 3.30 3.48 6.02
N TYR A 136 2.65 3.88 7.10
CA TYR A 136 3.25 4.49 8.27
C TYR A 136 2.78 3.75 9.52
N ILE A 137 3.73 3.38 10.38
CA ILE A 137 3.46 2.73 11.66
C ILE A 137 4.14 3.54 12.76
N ASP A 138 3.36 3.89 13.79
CA ASP A 138 3.89 4.33 15.08
C ASP A 138 3.75 3.17 16.06
N PHE A 139 4.87 2.56 16.44
CA PHE A 139 4.90 1.41 17.33
C PHE A 139 4.38 1.72 18.73
N LEU A 140 4.44 2.97 19.19
CA LEU A 140 3.88 3.36 20.49
C LEU A 140 2.36 3.53 20.44
N ALA A 141 1.79 3.78 19.26
CA ALA A 141 0.35 3.96 19.07
C ALA A 141 -0.38 2.72 18.52
N ILE A 142 0.35 1.81 17.86
CA ILE A 142 -0.26 0.65 17.19
C ILE A 142 -0.87 -0.32 18.20
N ASN A 143 -2.03 -0.88 17.85
CA ASN A 143 -2.77 -1.78 18.72
C ASN A 143 -3.08 -3.10 18.03
N HIS A 144 -2.47 -4.19 18.50
CA HIS A 144 -2.65 -5.53 17.94
C HIS A 144 -4.10 -6.07 18.01
N ARG A 145 -5.03 -5.40 18.69
CA ARG A 145 -6.46 -5.77 18.71
C ARG A 145 -7.26 -5.15 17.58
N LYS A 146 -6.72 -4.15 16.87
CA LYS A 146 -7.37 -3.51 15.73
C LYS A 146 -6.92 -4.18 14.43
N ASN A 147 -7.88 -4.61 13.61
CA ASN A 147 -7.58 -5.29 12.35
C ASN A 147 -6.73 -4.42 11.41
N GLU A 148 -7.03 -3.13 11.29
CA GLU A 148 -6.25 -2.20 10.44
C GLU A 148 -4.78 -2.12 10.84
N ASP A 149 -4.50 -2.16 12.14
CA ASP A 149 -3.14 -2.13 12.67
C ASP A 149 -2.42 -3.46 12.48
N GLN A 150 -3.14 -4.59 12.61
CA GLN A 150 -2.60 -5.89 12.25
C GLN A 150 -2.25 -5.96 10.75
N GLU A 151 -3.10 -5.40 9.87
CA GLU A 151 -2.82 -5.35 8.43
C GLU A 151 -1.54 -4.56 8.14
N LYS A 152 -1.32 -3.41 8.80
CA LYS A 152 -0.07 -2.63 8.67
C LYS A 152 1.15 -3.42 9.13
N LEU A 153 1.10 -4.06 10.31
CA LEU A 153 2.21 -4.89 10.81
C LEU A 153 2.51 -6.06 9.87
N PHE A 154 1.47 -6.65 9.29
CA PHE A 154 1.60 -7.80 8.43
C PHE A 154 2.30 -7.48 7.10
N LEU A 155 2.31 -6.22 6.65
CA LEU A 155 3.05 -5.80 5.45
C LEU A 155 4.55 -6.09 5.55
N LEU A 156 5.12 -6.04 6.75
CA LEU A 156 6.55 -6.30 6.99
C LEU A 156 6.83 -7.74 7.44
N CYS A 157 5.81 -8.58 7.62
CA CYS A 157 6.01 -9.95 8.08
C CYS A 157 6.58 -10.85 6.97
N LYS A 158 7.46 -11.80 7.35
CA LYS A 158 8.00 -12.81 6.44
C LYS A 158 6.90 -13.58 5.70
N GLU A 159 5.81 -13.92 6.38
CA GLU A 159 4.67 -14.61 5.77
C GLU A 159 3.92 -13.77 4.73
N GLY A 160 3.97 -12.43 4.83
CA GLY A 160 3.37 -11.50 3.89
C GLY A 160 4.21 -11.35 2.61
N LEU A 161 5.53 -11.39 2.74
CA LEU A 161 6.47 -11.27 1.62
C LEU A 161 6.33 -12.39 0.59
N ASN A 162 6.13 -13.63 1.04
CA ASN A 162 6.00 -14.80 0.15
C ASN A 162 4.71 -14.78 -0.68
N LYS A 163 3.75 -13.93 -0.32
CA LYS A 163 2.42 -13.86 -0.93
C LYS A 163 2.20 -12.55 -1.70
N SER A 164 3.24 -11.75 -1.92
CA SER A 164 3.14 -10.42 -2.55
C SER A 164 2.12 -9.50 -1.87
N VAL A 165 1.96 -9.64 -0.54
CA VAL A 165 0.93 -8.92 0.22
C VAL A 165 1.13 -7.41 0.17
N ILE A 166 2.39 -6.96 0.15
CA ILE A 166 2.68 -5.53 0.08
C ILE A 166 2.35 -4.94 -1.30
N GLU A 167 2.56 -5.70 -2.37
CA GLU A 167 2.11 -5.34 -3.71
C GLU A 167 0.58 -5.26 -3.79
N ASP A 168 -0.12 -6.29 -3.29
CA ASP A 168 -1.59 -6.35 -3.27
C ASP A 168 -2.18 -5.22 -2.41
N PHE A 169 -1.58 -4.93 -1.26
CA PHE A 169 -1.99 -3.83 -0.39
C PHE A 169 -1.84 -2.49 -1.10
N HIS A 170 -0.71 -2.27 -1.76
CA HIS A 170 -0.46 -1.04 -2.51
C HIS A 170 -1.42 -0.89 -3.69
N GLU A 171 -1.62 -1.95 -4.49
CA GLU A 171 -2.57 -1.93 -5.59
C GLU A 171 -4.00 -1.67 -5.10
N ARG A 172 -4.40 -2.32 -3.99
CA ARG A 172 -5.70 -2.10 -3.38
C ARG A 172 -5.86 -0.68 -2.89
N ALA A 173 -4.87 -0.09 -2.22
CA ALA A 173 -4.92 1.31 -1.76
C ALA A 173 -5.04 2.28 -2.95
N GLN A 174 -4.32 2.02 -4.05
CA GLN A 174 -4.40 2.82 -5.26
C GLN A 174 -5.71 2.64 -6.05
N THR A 175 -6.43 1.55 -5.84
CA THR A 175 -7.64 1.22 -6.60
C THR A 175 -8.93 1.45 -5.80
N VAL A 176 -8.91 1.18 -4.50
CA VAL A 176 -10.07 1.31 -3.62
C VAL A 176 -9.91 2.56 -2.77
N ASN A 177 -10.06 3.71 -3.40
CA ASN A 177 -10.00 5.02 -2.74
C ASN A 177 -11.11 5.94 -3.25
N ARG A 178 -11.37 7.02 -2.49
CA ARG A 178 -12.45 7.97 -2.75
C ARG A 178 -12.44 8.55 -4.17
N PHE A 179 -11.25 8.80 -4.74
CA PHE A 179 -11.11 9.35 -6.08
C PHE A 179 -11.49 8.32 -7.16
N THR A 180 -11.08 7.07 -6.97
CA THR A 180 -11.40 5.98 -7.89
C THR A 180 -12.89 5.66 -7.86
N ILE A 181 -13.50 5.60 -6.67
CA ILE A 181 -14.95 5.42 -6.54
C ILE A 181 -15.72 6.60 -7.16
N ALA A 182 -15.30 7.84 -6.89
CA ALA A 182 -15.92 9.03 -7.50
C ALA A 182 -15.81 9.03 -9.03
N ALA A 183 -14.68 8.59 -9.59
CA ALA A 183 -14.51 8.45 -11.03
C ALA A 183 -15.40 7.36 -11.64
N ILE A 184 -15.62 6.24 -10.94
CA ILE A 184 -16.54 5.17 -11.38
C ILE A 184 -18.00 5.66 -11.34
N LEU A 185 -18.41 6.38 -10.30
CA LEU A 185 -19.76 6.95 -10.19
C LEU A 185 -20.09 7.94 -11.31
N GLN A 186 -19.08 8.63 -11.84
CA GLN A 186 -19.19 9.54 -12.99
C GLN A 186 -19.05 8.83 -14.35
N SER A 187 -18.95 7.50 -14.39
CA SER A 187 -18.85 6.76 -15.66
C SER A 187 -20.22 6.66 -16.35
N GLU A 188 -20.22 6.70 -17.69
CA GLU A 188 -21.42 6.57 -18.52
C GLU A 188 -22.25 5.33 -18.14
N THR A 189 -21.60 4.22 -17.82
CA THR A 189 -22.26 2.97 -17.41
C THR A 189 -23.06 3.14 -16.12
N LEU A 190 -22.50 3.80 -15.09
CA LEU A 190 -23.24 4.00 -13.84
C LEU A 190 -24.29 5.10 -13.96
N ILE A 191 -24.02 6.16 -14.73
CA ILE A 191 -25.04 7.19 -15.01
C ILE A 191 -26.25 6.57 -15.73
N ASP A 192 -26.01 5.72 -16.73
CA ASP A 192 -27.08 4.97 -17.42
C ASP A 192 -27.79 3.99 -16.49
N THR A 193 -27.06 3.34 -15.58
CA THR A 193 -27.65 2.45 -14.57
C THR A 193 -28.59 3.22 -13.64
N VAL A 194 -28.15 4.37 -13.12
CA VAL A 194 -29.00 5.26 -12.28
C VAL A 194 -30.23 5.72 -13.06
N ARG A 195 -30.06 6.13 -14.33
CA ARG A 195 -31.17 6.52 -15.21
C ARG A 195 -32.20 5.41 -15.38
N LYS A 196 -31.75 4.17 -15.61
CA LYS A 196 -32.62 3.00 -15.78
C LYS A 196 -33.38 2.67 -14.50
N GLU A 197 -32.69 2.69 -13.36
CA GLU A 197 -33.33 2.44 -12.05
C GLU A 197 -34.36 3.54 -11.71
N LEU A 198 -34.08 4.82 -11.99
CA LEU A 198 -35.05 5.89 -11.82
C LEU A 198 -36.31 5.69 -12.68
N ARG A 199 -36.16 5.33 -13.96
CA ARG A 199 -37.30 5.05 -14.86
C ARG A 199 -38.11 3.83 -14.44
N LYS A 200 -37.45 2.83 -13.85
CA LYS A 200 -38.08 1.61 -13.35
C LYS A 200 -38.88 1.88 -12.07
N LEU A 201 -38.32 2.65 -11.14
CA LEU A 201 -38.98 3.02 -9.88
C LEU A 201 -40.10 4.04 -10.10
N PHE A 202 -39.92 4.95 -11.06
CA PHE A 202 -40.85 6.05 -11.34
C PHE A 202 -41.23 6.07 -12.82
N SER A 203 -42.26 5.30 -13.16
CA SER A 203 -42.77 5.19 -14.54
C SER A 203 -43.28 6.54 -15.07
N GLY A 204 -42.94 6.86 -16.32
CA GLY A 204 -43.42 8.07 -17.01
C GLY A 204 -42.54 9.32 -16.83
N ILE A 205 -41.46 9.24 -16.02
CA ILE A 205 -40.52 10.36 -15.86
C ILE A 205 -39.48 10.37 -16.97
N LYS A 206 -39.32 11.53 -17.62
CA LYS A 206 -38.19 11.78 -18.53
C LYS A 206 -36.97 12.14 -17.69
N VAL A 207 -35.94 11.31 -17.78
CA VAL A 207 -34.64 11.54 -17.12
C VAL A 207 -33.57 11.67 -18.19
N GLU A 208 -32.88 12.80 -18.20
CA GLU A 208 -31.81 13.11 -19.15
C GLU A 208 -30.43 12.81 -18.57
N THR A 209 -29.51 12.30 -19.38
CA THR A 209 -28.15 11.94 -18.94
C THR A 209 -27.36 13.16 -18.41
N PRO A 210 -27.38 14.34 -19.06
CA PRO A 210 -26.64 15.51 -18.57
C PRO A 210 -27.14 16.03 -17.21
N GLU A 211 -28.44 15.89 -16.93
CA GLU A 211 -29.02 16.24 -15.63
C GLU A 211 -28.42 15.37 -14.53
N LEU A 212 -28.39 14.04 -14.72
CA LEU A 212 -27.81 13.11 -13.77
C LEU A 212 -26.30 13.31 -13.59
N GLU A 213 -25.58 13.61 -14.66
CA GLU A 213 -24.15 13.95 -14.59
C GLU A 213 -23.90 15.14 -13.67
N ASN A 214 -24.70 16.21 -13.83
CA ASN A 214 -24.57 17.41 -13.00
C ASN A 214 -24.93 17.14 -11.54
N ILE A 215 -26.02 16.42 -11.27
CA ILE A 215 -26.43 16.07 -9.90
C ILE A 215 -25.34 15.22 -9.22
N ILE A 216 -24.88 14.15 -9.89
CA ILE A 216 -23.85 13.27 -9.32
C ILE A 216 -22.57 14.07 -9.05
N LYS A 217 -22.14 14.90 -10.01
CA LYS A 217 -20.91 15.65 -9.90
C LYS A 217 -20.99 16.78 -8.87
N PHE A 218 -22.01 17.61 -8.89
CA PHE A 218 -22.00 18.86 -8.10
C PHE A 218 -22.81 18.79 -6.81
N GLU A 219 -23.75 17.84 -6.68
CA GLU A 219 -24.66 17.77 -5.53
C GLU A 219 -24.41 16.55 -4.65
N VAL A 220 -24.00 15.42 -5.24
CA VAL A 220 -23.77 14.16 -4.50
C VAL A 220 -22.32 13.99 -4.07
N LEU A 221 -21.37 14.26 -4.98
CA LEU A 221 -19.96 14.07 -4.72
C LEU A 221 -19.35 15.30 -4.04
N LYS A 222 -18.47 15.05 -3.05
CA LYS A 222 -17.69 16.11 -2.42
C LYS A 222 -16.72 16.74 -3.43
N ARG A 223 -16.58 18.07 -3.39
CA ARG A 223 -15.67 18.81 -4.27
C ARG A 223 -14.23 18.26 -4.27
N GLU A 224 -13.74 17.84 -3.12
CA GLU A 224 -12.39 17.28 -2.93
C GLU A 224 -12.09 15.98 -3.69
N VAL A 225 -13.12 15.26 -4.16
CA VAL A 225 -12.93 14.01 -4.95
C VAL A 225 -13.07 14.21 -6.44
N ILE A 226 -13.39 15.44 -6.87
CA ILE A 226 -13.65 15.81 -8.27
C ILE A 226 -12.51 16.69 -8.79
N GLU A 227 -12.00 17.58 -7.94
CA GLU A 227 -10.93 18.50 -8.28
C GLU A 227 -9.57 17.99 -7.78
N GLY A 228 -8.49 18.42 -8.44
CA GLY A 228 -7.11 18.11 -8.05
C GLY A 228 -6.45 16.97 -8.84
N GLU A 229 -5.16 16.79 -8.58
CA GLU A 229 -4.29 15.90 -9.36
C GLU A 229 -4.71 14.42 -9.22
N GLU A 230 -5.05 13.99 -8.01
CA GLU A 230 -5.48 12.60 -7.73
C GLU A 230 -6.82 12.26 -8.39
N ALA A 231 -7.76 13.21 -8.41
CA ALA A 231 -9.03 13.06 -9.12
C ALA A 231 -8.81 12.93 -10.64
N ALA A 232 -7.92 13.75 -11.21
CA ALA A 232 -7.57 13.69 -12.64
C ALA A 232 -6.87 12.36 -13.01
N LYS A 233 -5.96 11.88 -12.17
CA LYS A 233 -5.30 10.56 -12.32
C LYS A 233 -6.33 9.42 -12.28
N ALA A 234 -7.21 9.41 -11.29
CA ALA A 234 -8.24 8.40 -11.14
C ALA A 234 -9.21 8.37 -12.34
N SER A 235 -9.70 9.55 -12.76
CA SER A 235 -10.57 9.68 -13.95
C SER A 235 -9.90 9.15 -15.22
N THR A 236 -8.63 9.51 -15.45
CA THR A 236 -7.87 9.02 -16.60
C THR A 236 -7.68 7.51 -16.57
N ARG A 237 -7.38 6.95 -15.39
CA ARG A 237 -7.21 5.50 -15.20
C ARG A 237 -8.51 4.75 -15.48
N ILE A 238 -9.63 5.20 -14.91
CA ILE A 238 -10.95 4.59 -15.13
C ILE A 238 -11.35 4.68 -16.61
N ARG A 239 -11.20 5.84 -17.26
CA ARG A 239 -11.49 5.99 -18.69
C ARG A 239 -10.70 5.00 -19.56
N LYS A 240 -9.41 4.82 -19.28
CA LYS A 240 -8.57 3.83 -19.98
C LYS A 240 -9.03 2.39 -19.72
N ALA A 241 -9.37 2.06 -18.47
CA ALA A 241 -9.85 0.74 -18.10
C ALA A 241 -11.18 0.39 -18.79
N THR A 242 -12.14 1.32 -18.76
CA THR A 242 -13.45 1.17 -19.43
C THR A 242 -13.28 0.99 -20.94
N ALA A 243 -12.44 1.80 -21.59
CA ALA A 243 -12.16 1.67 -23.02
C ALA A 243 -11.54 0.30 -23.38
N LYS A 244 -10.68 -0.25 -22.51
CA LYS A 244 -10.09 -1.58 -22.69
C LYS A 244 -11.12 -2.70 -22.52
N ALA A 245 -12.01 -2.57 -21.54
CA ALA A 245 -13.08 -3.53 -21.30
C ALA A 245 -14.07 -3.60 -22.47
N VAL A 246 -14.49 -2.45 -23.01
CA VAL A 246 -15.37 -2.38 -24.19
C VAL A 246 -14.74 -3.04 -25.41
N LYS A 247 -13.44 -2.81 -25.66
CA LYS A 247 -12.71 -3.47 -26.75
C LYS A 247 -12.61 -4.99 -26.59
N LYS A 248 -12.50 -5.49 -25.35
CA LYS A 248 -12.44 -6.93 -25.08
C LYS A 248 -13.77 -7.62 -25.36
N VAL A 249 -14.89 -7.00 -24.96
CA VAL A 249 -16.24 -7.49 -25.22
C VAL A 249 -16.56 -7.51 -26.73
N GLN A 250 -16.02 -6.55 -27.49
CA GLN A 250 -16.19 -6.51 -28.96
C GLN A 250 -15.30 -7.50 -29.72
N ALA A 251 -14.29 -8.10 -29.07
CA ALA A 251 -13.33 -9.02 -29.67
C ALA A 251 -13.62 -10.51 -29.39
N GLU A 252 -14.57 -10.83 -28.49
CA GLU A 252 -15.05 -12.20 -28.30
C GLU A 252 -16.04 -12.55 -29.43
N PRO A 253 -15.79 -13.60 -30.25
CA PRO A 253 -16.72 -14.00 -31.29
C PRO A 253 -18.02 -14.52 -30.67
N ALA A 254 -19.15 -14.16 -31.27
CA ALA A 254 -20.48 -14.60 -30.84
C ALA A 254 -20.56 -16.14 -30.82
N PRO A 255 -21.26 -16.76 -29.84
CA PRO A 255 -21.44 -18.20 -29.84
C PRO A 255 -22.20 -18.63 -31.10
N GLU A 256 -21.59 -19.57 -31.83
CA GLU A 256 -22.13 -20.14 -33.06
C GLU A 256 -23.49 -20.78 -32.75
N VAL A 257 -24.55 -20.20 -33.32
CA VAL A 257 -25.92 -20.71 -33.15
C VAL A 257 -25.98 -22.04 -33.90
N ALA A 258 -25.94 -23.15 -33.16
CA ALA A 258 -26.12 -24.48 -33.73
C ALA A 258 -27.46 -24.52 -34.48
N ALA A 259 -27.39 -24.61 -35.80
CA ALA A 259 -28.56 -24.79 -36.64
C ALA A 259 -29.23 -26.12 -36.26
N CYS A 260 -30.49 -26.06 -35.86
CA CYS A 260 -31.36 -27.23 -35.85
C CYS A 260 -31.51 -27.73 -37.28
N GLU A 261 -31.00 -28.93 -37.57
CA GLU A 261 -31.41 -29.70 -38.75
C GLU A 261 -32.72 -30.44 -38.43
N VAL A 262 -33.60 -30.42 -39.43
CA VAL A 262 -34.95 -31.00 -39.47
C VAL A 262 -34.89 -32.46 -39.87
#